data_AF-A0A401X9B0-F1
#
_entry.id   AF-A0A401X9B0-F1
#
_cell.length_a   1.000
_cell.length_b   1.000
_cell.length_c   1.000
_cell.angle_alpha   90.00
_cell.angle_beta   90.00
_cell.angle_gamma   90.00
#
_symmetry.space_group_name_H-M   'P 1'
#
loop_
_entity.id
_entity.type
_entity.pdbx_description
1 polymer ?
#
loop_
_entity_poly.entity_id
_entity_poly.type
_entity_poly.pdbx_seq_one_letter_code
_entity_poly.pdbx_strand_id
1 'polypeptide(L)'
;MAWHRANECSQRLAKIPGVGPIGAALLMMKTPDPHLFKSGRAFAAWIGLTPRDHSTGGKTRLGRITRAGDEVLRSTLVVGATAVVSHARRTNGKNASSWLRELLERKKPKLAAVALANKIARIAWKLMVSGEHYKRLLQQPGAAAV
;
A
#
# COMPACT_ATOMS: atom_id res chain seq x y z
N MET A 1 14.93 -0.08 -17.15
CA MET A 1 14.02 -1.27 -17.13
C MET A 1 14.74 -2.61 -17.02
N ALA A 2 15.98 -2.77 -17.52
CA ALA A 2 16.75 -4.01 -17.37
C ALA A 2 16.88 -4.47 -15.90
N TRP A 3 17.16 -3.54 -14.97
CA TRP A 3 17.28 -3.83 -13.54
C TRP A 3 16.04 -4.52 -12.95
N HIS A 4 14.83 -4.01 -13.22
CA HIS A 4 13.59 -4.61 -12.75
C HIS A 4 13.40 -6.04 -13.28
N ARG A 5 13.72 -6.28 -14.56
CA ARG A 5 13.60 -7.60 -15.18
C ARG A 5 14.61 -8.62 -14.65
N ALA A 6 15.73 -8.15 -14.08
CA ALA A 6 16.73 -9.00 -13.44
C ALA A 6 16.46 -9.22 -11.94
N ASN A 7 15.53 -8.47 -11.32
CA ASN A 7 15.28 -8.55 -9.89
C ASN A 7 13.92 -9.19 -9.59
N GLU A 8 13.91 -10.42 -9.08
CA GLU A 8 12.69 -11.16 -8.79
C GLU A 8 11.78 -10.46 -7.78
N CYS A 9 12.34 -9.90 -6.70
CA CYS A 9 11.55 -9.21 -5.69
C CYS A 9 10.84 -8.00 -6.29
N SER A 10 11.52 -7.23 -7.14
CA SER A 10 10.93 -6.12 -7.89
C SER A 10 9.78 -6.60 -8.79
N GLN A 11 9.93 -7.74 -9.46
CA GLN A 11 8.85 -8.33 -10.27
C GLN A 11 7.64 -8.73 -9.41
N ARG A 12 7.87 -9.34 -8.24
CA ARG A 12 6.80 -9.71 -7.28
C ARG A 12 6.06 -8.46 -6.80
N LEU A 13 6.78 -7.40 -6.46
CA LEU A 13 6.20 -6.12 -6.02
C LEU A 13 5.35 -5.45 -7.11
N ALA A 14 5.76 -5.52 -8.38
CA ALA A 14 5.00 -4.97 -9.49
C ALA A 14 3.66 -5.70 -9.77
N LYS A 15 3.38 -6.83 -9.09
CA LYS A 15 2.08 -7.50 -9.16
C LYS A 15 1.05 -6.88 -8.20
N ILE A 16 1.47 -6.05 -7.26
CA ILE A 16 0.56 -5.35 -6.34
C ILE A 16 -0.23 -4.30 -7.15
N PRO A 17 -1.58 -4.28 -7.11
CA PRO A 17 -2.37 -3.25 -7.76
C PRO A 17 -1.98 -1.85 -7.27
N GLY A 18 -1.57 -0.99 -8.21
CA GLY A 18 -1.06 0.35 -7.90
C GLY A 18 0.47 0.43 -7.79
N VAL A 19 1.20 -0.69 -7.93
CA VAL A 19 2.66 -0.69 -8.04
C VAL A 19 3.05 -1.15 -9.44
N GLY A 20 3.62 -0.25 -10.23
CA GLY A 20 4.22 -0.59 -11.53
C GLY A 20 5.72 -0.88 -11.43
N PRO A 21 6.40 -1.20 -12.54
CA PRO A 21 7.84 -1.50 -12.56
C PRO A 21 8.72 -0.41 -11.94
N ILE A 22 8.38 0.87 -12.17
CA ILE A 22 9.11 2.01 -11.59
C ILE A 22 8.92 2.06 -10.08
N GLY A 23 7.69 1.92 -9.58
CA GLY A 23 7.41 1.89 -8.14
C GLY A 23 8.04 0.68 -7.45
N ALA A 24 8.06 -0.47 -8.10
CA ALA A 24 8.71 -1.67 -7.59
C ALA A 24 10.24 -1.53 -7.56
N ALA A 25 10.85 -0.91 -8.57
CA ALA A 25 12.28 -0.63 -8.57
C ALA A 25 12.63 0.38 -7.46
N LEU A 26 11.86 1.46 -7.32
CA LEU A 26 12.06 2.44 -6.25
C LEU A 26 11.93 1.82 -4.86
N LEU A 27 10.94 0.96 -4.64
CA LEU A 27 10.79 0.22 -3.40
C LEU A 27 12.06 -0.58 -3.08
N MET A 28 12.58 -1.35 -4.03
CA MET A 28 13.79 -2.14 -3.79
C MET A 28 15.06 -1.30 -3.63
N MET A 29 15.17 -0.18 -4.36
CA MET A 29 16.38 0.64 -4.35
C MET A 29 16.49 1.52 -3.11
N LYS A 30 15.36 2.00 -2.58
CA LYS A 30 15.34 2.98 -1.47
C LYS A 30 15.01 2.35 -0.12
N THR A 31 14.41 1.17 -0.11
CA THR A 31 14.12 0.47 1.15
C THR A 31 15.43 -0.08 1.70
N PRO A 32 15.80 0.25 2.96
CA PRO A 32 16.89 -0.46 3.64
C PRO A 32 16.46 -1.92 3.85
N ASP A 33 17.34 -2.76 4.42
CA ASP A 33 16.99 -4.16 4.70
C ASP A 33 15.57 -4.28 5.33
N PRO A 34 14.60 -4.91 4.63
CA PRO A 34 13.22 -5.03 5.08
C PRO A 34 13.08 -5.68 6.46
N HIS A 35 14.05 -6.51 6.86
CA HIS A 35 14.06 -7.20 8.16
C HIS A 35 14.36 -6.24 9.33
N LEU A 36 14.88 -5.03 9.08
CA LEU A 36 15.09 -4.00 10.10
C LEU A 36 13.77 -3.43 10.65
N PHE A 37 12.67 -3.56 9.90
CA PHE A 37 11.37 -3.10 10.35
C PHE A 37 10.64 -4.19 11.14
N LYS A 38 10.20 -3.86 12.36
CA LYS A 38 9.43 -4.77 13.23
C LYS A 38 8.09 -5.21 12.63
N SER A 39 7.51 -4.41 11.74
CA SER A 39 6.23 -4.70 11.09
C SER A 39 6.03 -3.85 9.85
N GLY A 40 5.10 -4.27 8.97
CA GLY A 40 4.66 -3.44 7.85
C GLY A 40 4.07 -2.09 8.29
N ARG A 41 3.56 -1.97 9.52
CA ARG A 41 3.11 -0.69 10.08
C ARG A 41 4.30 0.23 10.34
N ALA A 42 5.40 -0.30 10.87
CA ALA A 42 6.64 0.45 11.06
C ALA A 42 7.21 0.90 9.70
N PHE A 43 7.17 0.03 8.69
CA PHE A 43 7.58 0.39 7.33
C PHE A 43 6.70 1.50 6.72
N ALA A 44 5.37 1.38 6.82
CA ALA A 44 4.46 2.41 6.33
C ALA A 44 4.60 3.75 7.08
N ALA A 45 4.93 3.70 8.38
CA ALA A 45 5.27 4.90 9.16
C ALA A 45 6.58 5.52 8.69
N TRP A 46 7.61 4.72 8.41
CA TRP A 46 8.91 5.18 7.90
C TRP A 46 8.81 5.85 6.52
N ILE A 47 7.95 5.36 5.62
CA ILE A 47 7.66 6.04 4.34
C ILE A 47 6.89 7.37 4.55
N GLY A 48 6.26 7.56 5.71
CA GLY A 48 5.43 8.73 5.99
C GLY A 48 3.98 8.58 5.50
N LEU A 49 3.45 7.35 5.44
CA LEU A 49 2.05 7.04 5.09
C LEU A 49 1.14 6.86 6.31
N THR A 50 1.66 7.06 7.53
CA THR A 50 0.90 6.92 8.78
C THR A 50 0.78 8.29 9.46
N PRO A 51 -0.42 8.68 9.95
CA PRO A 51 -0.59 9.91 10.71
C PRO A 51 0.20 9.86 12.03
N ARG A 52 0.70 11.03 12.47
CA ARG A 52 1.45 11.15 13.73
C ARG A 52 0.58 10.74 14.91
N ASP A 53 1.10 9.94 15.83
CA ASP A 53 0.42 9.65 17.08
C ASP A 53 0.70 10.78 18.08
N HIS A 54 -0.35 11.48 18.52
CA HIS A 54 -0.30 12.46 19.61
C HIS A 54 -1.11 11.93 20.79
N SER A 55 -0.77 10.71 21.23
CA SER A 55 -1.33 10.13 22.45
C SER A 55 -0.61 10.67 23.67
N THR A 56 -1.32 11.38 24.55
CA THR A 56 -0.86 11.71 25.92
C THR A 56 -1.92 11.27 26.92
N GLY A 57 -1.50 10.71 28.06
CA GLY A 57 -2.39 10.37 29.17
C GLY A 57 -3.58 9.46 28.83
N GLY A 58 -3.36 8.40 28.04
CA GLY A 58 -4.40 7.40 27.73
C GLY A 58 -5.43 7.78 26.66
N LYS A 59 -5.35 8.97 26.05
CA LYS A 59 -6.23 9.40 24.96
C LYS A 59 -5.52 9.33 23.62
N THR A 60 -5.91 8.39 22.75
CA THR A 60 -5.35 8.31 21.39
C THR A 60 -5.89 9.41 20.50
N ARG A 61 -5.02 10.33 20.08
CA ARG A 61 -5.34 11.34 19.06
C ARG A 61 -4.39 11.19 17.87
N LEU A 62 -4.93 10.82 16.72
CA LEU A 62 -4.20 10.82 15.46
C LEU A 62 -4.09 12.24 14.91
N GLY A 63 -2.85 12.70 14.71
CA GLY A 63 -2.53 13.99 14.09
C GLY A 63 -2.48 13.93 12.56
N ARG A 64 -1.91 14.97 11.95
CA ARG A 64 -1.68 15.03 10.49
C ARG A 64 -0.60 14.04 10.06
N ILE A 65 -0.58 13.69 8.77
CA ILE A 65 0.57 13.00 8.16
C ILE A 65 1.79 13.92 8.30
N THR A 66 2.82 13.41 8.95
CA THR A 66 4.05 14.15 9.26
C THR A 66 4.80 14.60 8.03
N ARG A 67 4.65 13.87 6.91
CA ARG A 67 5.51 13.93 5.72
C ARG A 67 6.98 13.64 6.03
N ALA A 68 7.29 13.25 7.26
CA ALA A 68 8.60 12.72 7.63
C ALA A 68 8.69 11.29 7.11
N GLY A 69 9.63 11.06 6.20
CA GLY A 69 9.80 9.81 5.46
C GLY A 69 10.29 10.06 4.04
N ASP A 70 10.34 9.01 3.23
CA ASP A 70 10.79 9.13 1.85
C ASP A 70 9.69 9.72 0.96
N GLU A 71 9.88 10.99 0.56
CA GLU A 71 8.91 11.71 -0.28
C GLU A 71 8.66 11.03 -1.63
N VAL A 72 9.71 10.48 -2.25
CA VAL A 72 9.60 9.83 -3.56
C VAL A 72 8.77 8.57 -3.43
N LEU A 73 9.08 7.68 -2.47
CA LEU A 73 8.29 6.47 -2.22
C LEU A 73 6.85 6.80 -1.88
N ARG A 74 6.63 7.77 -0.98
CA ARG A 74 5.29 8.22 -0.59
C ARG A 74 4.50 8.70 -1.81
N SER A 75 5.09 9.59 -2.62
CA SER A 75 4.45 10.14 -3.81
C SER A 75 4.12 9.05 -4.82
N THR A 76 5.08 8.18 -5.14
CA THR A 76 4.89 7.07 -6.09
C THR A 76 3.77 6.13 -5.64
N LEU A 77 3.72 5.73 -4.37
CA LEU A 77 2.67 4.86 -3.86
C LEU A 77 1.29 5.55 -3.85
N VAL A 78 1.22 6.84 -3.54
CA VAL A 78 -0.03 7.61 -3.57
C VAL A 78 -0.55 7.80 -4.99
N VAL A 79 0.34 8.08 -5.97
CA VAL A 79 -0.04 8.18 -7.38
C VAL A 79 -0.55 6.84 -7.90
N GLY A 80 0.16 5.75 -7.59
CA GLY A 80 -0.25 4.40 -7.93
C GLY A 80 -1.62 4.01 -7.33
N ALA A 81 -1.83 4.30 -6.05
CA ALA A 81 -3.12 4.10 -5.39
C ALA A 81 -4.23 4.97 -5.98
N THR A 82 -3.92 6.21 -6.37
CA THR A 82 -4.88 7.12 -7.03
C THR A 82 -5.35 6.56 -8.36
N ALA A 83 -4.45 5.95 -9.14
CA ALA A 83 -4.82 5.27 -10.39
C ALA A 83 -5.79 4.10 -10.13
N VAL A 84 -5.54 3.29 -9.10
CA VAL A 84 -6.44 2.18 -8.70
C VAL A 84 -7.81 2.71 -8.27
N VAL A 85 -7.86 3.76 -7.44
CA VAL A 85 -9.11 4.40 -7.02
C VAL A 85 -9.88 4.98 -8.22
N SER A 86 -9.17 5.66 -9.13
CA SER A 86 -9.77 6.23 -10.34
C SER A 86 -10.39 5.13 -11.22
N HIS A 87 -9.65 4.04 -11.44
CA HIS A 87 -10.16 2.88 -12.20
C HIS A 87 -11.39 2.26 -11.51
N ALA A 88 -11.32 2.02 -10.19
CA ALA A 88 -12.43 1.47 -9.42
C ALA A 88 -13.70 2.31 -9.55
N ARG A 89 -13.59 3.64 -9.55
CA ARG A 89 -14.74 4.54 -9.72
C ARG A 89 -15.32 4.48 -11.14
N ARG A 90 -14.46 4.45 -12.17
CA ARG A 90 -14.89 4.38 -13.58
C ARG A 90 -15.59 3.06 -13.91
N THR A 91 -15.20 1.96 -13.28
CA THR A 91 -15.76 0.63 -13.51
C THR A 91 -16.84 0.25 -12.50
N ASN A 92 -17.39 1.21 -11.75
CA ASN A 92 -18.37 0.98 -10.68
C ASN A 92 -17.97 -0.17 -9.70
N GLY A 93 -16.68 -0.24 -9.35
CA GLY A 93 -16.16 -1.22 -8.41
C GLY A 93 -15.95 -2.65 -8.94
N LYS A 94 -16.21 -2.92 -10.24
CA LYS A 94 -16.16 -4.28 -10.82
C LYS A 94 -14.86 -5.07 -10.55
N ASN A 95 -13.72 -4.39 -10.47
CA ASN A 95 -12.40 -5.00 -10.21
C ASN A 95 -11.74 -4.54 -8.90
N ALA A 96 -12.49 -3.83 -8.04
CA ALA A 96 -11.99 -3.33 -6.76
C ALA A 96 -12.26 -4.36 -5.66
N SER A 97 -11.32 -4.51 -4.73
CA SER A 97 -11.58 -5.29 -3.51
C SER A 97 -12.78 -4.73 -2.74
N SER A 98 -13.57 -5.58 -2.09
CA SER A 98 -14.69 -5.17 -1.21
C SER A 98 -14.31 -4.03 -0.27
N TRP A 99 -13.17 -4.17 0.41
CA TRP A 99 -12.62 -3.14 1.30
C TRP A 99 -12.47 -1.76 0.63
N LEU A 100 -12.03 -1.72 -0.64
CA LEU A 100 -11.86 -0.45 -1.36
C LEU A 100 -13.22 0.14 -1.76
N ARG A 101 -14.18 -0.70 -2.14
CA ARG A 101 -15.55 -0.27 -2.48
C ARG A 101 -16.23 0.36 -1.26
N GLU A 102 -16.24 -0.36 -0.14
CA GLU A 102 -16.81 0.14 1.12
C GLU A 102 -16.06 1.38 1.64
N LEU A 103 -14.75 1.50 1.36
CA LEU A 103 -14.00 2.69 1.74
C LEU A 103 -14.41 3.90 0.91
N LEU A 104 -14.66 3.71 -0.39
CA LEU A 104 -15.09 4.77 -1.31
C LEU A 104 -16.52 5.25 -1.03
N GLU A 105 -17.37 4.40 -0.44
CA GLU A 105 -18.70 4.79 0.05
C GLU A 105 -18.59 5.74 1.26
N ARG A 106 -17.58 5.56 2.11
CA ARG A 106 -17.44 6.28 3.39
C ARG A 106 -16.49 7.47 3.34
N LYS A 107 -15.57 7.52 2.38
CA LYS A 107 -14.46 8.50 2.35
C LYS A 107 -14.28 9.13 0.97
N LYS A 108 -13.85 10.39 0.97
CA LYS A 108 -13.45 11.12 -0.24
C LYS A 108 -12.35 10.35 -1.00
N PRO A 109 -12.34 10.34 -2.34
CA PRO A 109 -11.39 9.53 -3.14
C PRO A 109 -9.92 9.76 -2.79
N LYS A 110 -9.51 11.00 -2.51
CA LYS A 110 -8.13 11.32 -2.10
C LYS A 110 -7.75 10.65 -0.78
N LEU A 111 -8.66 10.59 0.19
CA LEU A 111 -8.41 9.89 1.47
C LEU A 111 -8.36 8.37 1.26
N ALA A 112 -9.24 7.84 0.40
CA ALA A 112 -9.20 6.42 0.04
C ALA A 112 -7.88 6.04 -0.65
N ALA A 113 -7.34 6.90 -1.53
CA ALA A 113 -6.05 6.69 -2.18
C ALA A 113 -4.90 6.65 -1.16
N VAL A 114 -4.87 7.56 -0.18
CA VAL A 114 -3.85 7.55 0.88
C VAL A 114 -3.94 6.30 1.74
N ALA A 115 -5.16 5.89 2.13
CA ALA A 115 -5.36 4.66 2.89
C ALA A 115 -4.95 3.41 2.09
N LEU A 116 -5.24 3.39 0.78
CA LEU A 116 -4.81 2.32 -0.11
C LEU A 116 -3.28 2.30 -0.27
N ALA A 117 -2.63 3.46 -0.39
CA ALA A 117 -1.17 3.54 -0.42
C ALA A 117 -0.53 2.98 0.86
N ASN A 118 -1.09 3.27 2.04
CA ASN A 118 -0.67 2.67 3.30
C ASN A 118 -0.81 1.14 3.27
N LYS A 119 -1.94 0.62 2.78
CA LYS A 119 -2.16 -0.82 2.61
C LYS A 119 -1.14 -1.45 1.65
N ILE A 120 -0.87 -0.80 0.51
CA ILE A 120 0.14 -1.23 -0.47
C ILE A 120 1.53 -1.29 0.17
N ALA A 121 1.93 -0.28 0.94
CA ALA A 121 3.23 -0.27 1.62
C ALA A 121 3.38 -1.47 2.58
N ARG A 122 2.33 -1.79 3.34
CA ARG A 122 2.31 -2.92 4.26
C ARG A 122 2.42 -4.27 3.53
N ILE A 123 1.73 -4.40 2.40
CA ILE A 123 1.81 -5.58 1.54
C ILE A 123 3.21 -5.70 0.94
N ALA A 124 3.75 -4.61 0.38
CA ALA A 124 5.09 -4.58 -0.21
C ALA A 124 6.14 -5.06 0.80
N TRP A 125 6.11 -4.53 2.02
CA TRP A 125 6.98 -4.99 3.09
C TRP A 125 6.85 -6.49 3.37
N LYS A 126 5.63 -7.02 3.48
CA LYS A 126 5.42 -8.45 3.71
C LYS A 126 6.02 -9.30 2.59
N LEU A 127 5.83 -8.91 1.33
CA LEU A 127 6.41 -9.65 0.18
C LEU A 127 7.94 -9.55 0.13
N MET A 128 8.52 -8.42 0.53
CA MET A 128 9.97 -8.27 0.63
C MET A 128 10.56 -9.18 1.71
N VAL A 129 9.90 -9.31 2.86
CA VAL A 129 10.37 -10.12 3.99
C VAL A 129 10.13 -11.62 3.78
N SER A 130 8.96 -12.03 3.26
CA SER A 130 8.64 -13.45 3.13
C SER A 130 9.00 -14.06 1.78
N GLY A 131 9.31 -13.23 0.78
CA GLY A 131 9.53 -13.69 -0.59
C GLY A 131 8.27 -14.25 -1.26
N GLU A 132 7.10 -14.18 -0.63
CA GLU A 132 5.85 -14.66 -1.21
C GLU A 132 5.43 -13.84 -2.44
N HIS A 133 4.53 -14.40 -3.23
CA HIS A 133 3.92 -13.71 -4.35
C HIS A 133 2.64 -12.99 -3.92
N TYR A 134 2.34 -11.85 -4.54
CA TYR A 134 1.08 -11.16 -4.31
C TYR A 134 -0.10 -12.03 -4.72
N LYS A 135 -0.89 -12.48 -3.73
CA LYS A 135 -2.17 -13.15 -3.96
C LYS A 135 -3.28 -12.11 -3.99
N ARG A 136 -3.87 -11.91 -5.17
CA ARG A 136 -5.10 -11.11 -5.27
C ARG A 136 -6.23 -11.93 -4.65
N LEU A 137 -6.72 -11.50 -3.50
CA LEU A 137 -8.01 -11.96 -2.96
C LEU A 137 -9.11 -11.37 -3.86
N LEU A 138 -9.29 -11.95 -5.05
CA LEU A 138 -10.57 -11.90 -5.74
C LEU A 138 -11.52 -12.67 -4.82
N GLN A 139 -12.66 -12.07 -4.48
CA GLN A 139 -13.68 -12.72 -3.67
C GLN A 139 -13.90 -14.15 -4.18
N GLN A 140 -13.78 -15.15 -3.30
CA GLN A 140 -14.63 -16.32 -3.43
C GLN A 140 -16.05 -15.84 -3.07
N PRO A 141 -17.03 -15.89 -3.98
CA PRO A 141 -18.41 -15.87 -3.57
C PRO A 141 -18.69 -17.24 -2.92
N GLY A 142 -18.83 -17.27 -1.58
CA GLY A 142 -19.24 -18.48 -0.86
C GLY A 142 -18.27 -18.91 0.24
N ALA A 143 -18.33 -18.23 1.38
CA ALA A 143 -18.17 -18.89 2.68
C ALA A 143 -19.37 -18.44 3.54
N ALA A 144 -20.56 -18.80 3.06
CA ALA A 144 -21.73 -18.95 3.90
C ALA A 144 -21.90 -20.46 4.14
N ALA A 145 -22.18 -20.81 5.40
CA ALA A 145 -22.48 -22.14 5.92
C ALA A 145 -21.31 -23.13 6.05
N VAL A 146 -20.73 -23.19 7.27
CA VAL A 146 -20.84 -24.36 8.18
C VAL A 146 -21.00 -23.83 9.60
#